data_AF-A0A0F9B5T9-F1
#
_entry.id   AF-A0A0F9B5T9-F1
#
_cell.length_a   1.000
_cell.length_b   1.000
_cell.length_c   1.000
_cell.angle_alpha   90.00
_cell.angle_beta   90.00
_cell.angle_gamma   90.00
#
_symmetry.space_group_name_H-M   'P 1'
#
loop_
_entity.id
_entity.type
_entity.pdbx_description
1 polymer ?
#
loop_
_entity_poly.entity_id
_entity_poly.type
_entity_poly.pdbx_seq_one_letter_code
_entity_poly.pdbx_strand_id
1 'polypeptide(L)' 'MDEWSIDLIIIVYENKIIARSHNQREMLLDPTAHAEMIAITQASAYLQNWRLSDTTIYV' A
#
# COMPACT_ATOMS: atom_id res chain seq x y z
N MET A 1 -21.92 2.63 -0.10
CA MET A 1 -20.45 2.78 -0.20
C MET A 1 -19.96 2.44 1.18
N ASP A 2 -19.41 1.24 1.35
CA ASP A 2 -18.93 0.81 2.65
C ASP A 2 -17.75 1.70 3.04
N GLU A 3 -17.73 2.14 4.28
CA GLU A 3 -16.71 3.00 4.89
C GLU A 3 -15.27 2.46 4.70
N TRP A 4 -15.15 1.16 4.41
CA TRP A 4 -13.93 0.42 4.08
C TRP A 4 -13.35 0.68 2.68
N SER A 5 -14.09 1.28 1.74
CA SER A 5 -13.63 1.49 0.35
C SER A 5 -12.87 2.80 0.11
N ILE A 6 -12.73 3.65 1.13
CA ILE A 6 -12.20 5.02 0.95
C ILE A 6 -10.67 5.07 1.05
N ASP A 7 -10.04 4.09 1.71
CA ASP A 7 -8.59 4.05 1.93
C ASP A 7 -7.94 2.88 1.17
N LEU A 8 -7.99 2.86 -0.17
CA LEU A 8 -7.33 1.84 -0.98
C LEU A 8 -6.05 2.39 -1.61
N ILE A 9 -4.92 1.75 -1.36
CA ILE A 9 -3.65 2.12 -2.01
C ILE A 9 -3.23 1.04 -3.00
N ILE A 10 -2.80 1.48 -4.18
CA ILE A 10 -2.23 0.62 -5.22
C ILE A 10 -0.86 1.18 -5.60
N ILE A 11 0.16 0.31 -5.67
CA ILE A 11 1.47 0.69 -6.24
C ILE A 11 1.69 -0.11 -7.52
N VAL A 12 2.07 0.61 -8.57
CA VAL A 12 2.37 0.07 -9.90
C VAL A 12 3.85 0.27 -10.22
N TYR A 13 4.49 -0.75 -10.77
CA TYR A 13 5.85 -0.73 -11.29
C TYR A 13 5.87 -1.48 -12.63
N GLU A 14 6.49 -0.91 -13.67
CA GLU A 14 6.54 -1.51 -15.02
C GLU A 14 5.16 -2.00 -15.52
N ASN A 15 4.13 -1.17 -15.33
CA ASN A 15 2.75 -1.46 -15.73
C ASN A 15 2.13 -2.70 -15.04
N LYS A 16 2.69 -3.13 -13.90
CA LYS A 16 2.19 -4.22 -13.04
C LYS A 16 1.84 -3.69 -11.66
N ILE A 17 0.73 -4.14 -11.10
CA ILE A 17 0.39 -3.88 -9.70
C ILE A 17 1.31 -4.75 -8.83
N ILE A 18 2.09 -4.10 -7.97
CA ILE A 18 3.04 -4.77 -7.07
C ILE A 18 2.62 -4.66 -5.60
N ALA A 19 1.67 -3.79 -5.27
CA ALA A 19 1.06 -3.71 -3.95
C ALA A 19 -0.42 -3.32 -4.03
N ARG A 20 -1.22 -3.86 -3.11
CA ARG A 20 -2.62 -3.47 -2.88
C ARG A 20 -2.91 -3.57 -1.39
N SER A 21 -3.36 -2.48 -0.79
CA SER A 21 -3.64 -2.42 0.63
C SER A 21 -4.87 -1.57 0.93
N HIS A 22 -5.37 -1.75 2.14
CA HIS A 22 -6.39 -0.90 2.73
C HIS A 22 -6.04 -0.63 4.20
N ASN A 23 -6.74 0.31 4.82
CA ASN A 23 -6.52 0.67 6.21
C ASN A 23 -6.83 -0.50 7.15
N GLN A 24 -5.87 -0.84 8.02
CA GLN A 24 -6.00 -1.93 8.99
C GLN A 24 -5.81 -1.45 10.43
N ARG A 25 -5.87 -0.13 10.69
CA ARG A 25 -5.68 0.44 12.03
C ARG A 25 -6.57 -0.20 13.09
N GLU A 26 -7.85 -0.35 12.80
CA GLU A 26 -8.82 -0.91 13.74
C GLU A 26 -8.63 -2.42 13.92
N MET A 27 -8.32 -3.14 12.83
CA MET A 27 -8.10 -4.58 12.85
C MET A 27 -6.85 -4.96 13.64
N LEU A 28 -5.78 -4.17 13.50
CA LEU A 28 -4.49 -4.44 14.14
C LEU A 28 -4.30 -3.68 15.45
N LEU A 29 -5.25 -2.80 15.83
CA LEU A 29 -5.13 -1.87 16.95
C LEU A 29 -3.81 -1.08 16.90
N ASP A 30 -3.36 -0.76 15.69
CA ASP A 30 -2.09 -0.13 15.41
C ASP A 30 -2.36 1.17 14.63
N PRO A 31 -2.11 2.35 15.23
CA PRO A 31 -2.35 3.63 14.56
C PRO A 31 -1.49 3.83 13.30
N THR A 32 -0.43 3.03 13.10
CA THR A 32 0.46 3.11 11.94
C THR A 32 0.06 2.18 10.79
N ALA A 33 -0.91 1.29 10.99
CA ALA A 33 -1.42 0.33 9.99
C ALA A 33 -2.32 0.98 8.91
N HIS A 34 -1.89 2.15 8.43
CA HIS A 34 -2.45 2.84 7.28
C HIS A 34 -2.19 2.07 5.99
N ALA A 35 -3.08 2.24 5.02
CA ALA A 35 -2.96 1.59 3.72
C ALA A 35 -1.62 1.94 3.03
N GLU A 36 -1.18 3.19 3.14
CA GLU A 36 0.07 3.68 2.53
C GLU A 36 1.28 2.94 3.08
N MET A 37 1.36 2.79 4.41
CA MET A 37 2.46 2.09 5.07
C MET A 37 2.52 0.62 4.67
N ILE A 38 1.36 -0.02 4.59
CA ILE A 38 1.24 -1.43 4.17
C ILE A 38 1.65 -1.58 2.70
N ALA A 39 1.19 -0.69 1.81
CA ALA A 39 1.54 -0.74 0.39
C ALA A 39 3.04 -0.53 0.16
N ILE A 40 3.65 0.45 0.82
CA ILE A 40 5.10 0.72 0.72
C ILE A 40 5.89 -0.51 1.16
N THR A 41 5.48 -1.15 2.25
CA THR A 41 6.12 -2.37 2.76
C THR A 41 6.01 -3.52 1.75
N GLN A 42 4.83 -3.74 1.16
CA GLN A 42 4.60 -4.74 0.12
C GLN A 42 5.45 -4.47 -1.13
N ALA A 43 5.46 -3.24 -1.64
CA ALA A 43 6.21 -2.85 -2.82
C ALA A 43 7.73 -2.96 -2.59
N SER A 44 8.20 -2.59 -1.39
CA SER A 44 9.61 -2.71 -1.02
C SER A 44 10.06 -4.17 -0.97
N ALA A 45 9.21 -5.06 -0.44
CA ALA A 45 9.46 -6.49 -0.44
C ALA A 45 9.49 -7.08 -1.86
N TYR A 46 8.59 -6.62 -2.75
CA TYR A 46 8.57 -7.03 -4.16
C TYR A 46 9.86 -6.62 -4.90
N LEU A 47 10.30 -5.37 -4.74
CA LEU A 47 11.51 -4.84 -5.40
C LEU A 47 12.81 -5.24 -4.69
N GLN A 48 12.73 -5.87 -3.52
CA GLN A 48 13.86 -6.14 -2.61
C GLN A 48 14.71 -4.89 -2.35
N ASN A 49 14.06 -3.74 -2.24
CA ASN A 49 14.71 -2.45 -2.13
C ASN A 49 13.84 -1.50 -1.31
N TRP A 50 14.45 -0.69 -0.44
CA TRP A 50 13.75 0.34 0.31
C TRP A 50 13.38 1.54 -0.59
N ARG A 51 14.09 1.73 -1.70
CA ARG A 51 13.84 2.81 -2.65
C ARG A 51 12.88 2.33 -3.74
N LEU A 52 11.67 2.90 -3.74
CA LEU A 52 10.62 2.61 -4.72
C LEU A 52 10.71 3.52 -5.96
N SER A 53 11.90 3.62 -6.55
CA SER A 53 12.10 4.36 -7.80
C SER A 53 11.23 3.78 -8.92
N ASP A 54 10.81 4.64 -9.85
CA ASP A 54 10.03 4.26 -11.04
C ASP A 54 8.69 3.56 -10.73
N THR A 55 8.20 3.72 -9.50
CA THR A 55 6.86 3.29 -9.09
C THR A 55 5.88 4.46 -9.15
N THR A 56 4.60 4.14 -9.34
CA THR A 56 3.49 5.08 -9.21
C THR A 56 2.56 4.60 -8.11
N ILE A 57 2.23 5.48 -7.18
CA ILE A 57 1.26 5.24 -6.11
C ILE A 57 -0.07 5.90 -6.46
N TYR A 58 -1.15 5.16 -6.27
CA TYR A 58 -2.54 5.63 -6.38
C TYR A 58 -3.15 5.61 -4.98
N VAL A 59 -3.76 6.74 -4.61
CA VAL A 59 -4.33 7.05 -3.29
C VAL A 59 -5.79 7.41 -3.46
#